data_AF-A0A553P5J2-F1
#
_entry.id   AF-A0A553P5J2-F1
#
_cell.length_a   1.000
_cell.length_b   1.000
_cell.length_c   1.000
_cell.angle_alpha   90.00
_cell.angle_beta   90.00
_cell.angle_gamma   90.00
#
_symmetry.space_group_name_H-M   'P 1'
#
loop_
_entity.id
_entity.type
_entity.pdbx_description
1 polymer ?
#
loop_
_entity_poly.entity_id
_entity_poly.type
_entity_poly.pdbx_seq_one_letter_code
_entity_poly.pdbx_strand_id
1 'polypeptide(L)'
;VLKILQAFEKLNFRPVELLDVLAERIIQDPENLPINDLLIALRLFSMANHDLKDIKTECTVNLAASHDSRVAQTLLRVAQEHSNQFDVKSLRILSRTLHEMKSSNAQPLREAIRLLLLDRIPETSNVATLTTLMHAVGEDSPLELKKQLASKVFSLSSEFTSADHFYVFSGLANIGLNHTPLLDTCSKKLAENLHDYSFTQLLTVLKCCHEVKYRNYTLFSSISKHMADTIDTWRDQQEHLNQFDVKSLRILSRTLHEMKSSNAQPLREAIRLLLLDRIPETSNVPTLTTLMHAVGKDSPLELKKQLASKVFSLSSCEFTSADHFYIFTGLANIGLKHTPLLDTCSKKLAENLHDYSFSKLLTVLKCCHEVKYRNYTLFSSISKHMADTIDTWRDQQV
;
A
#
# COMPACT_ATOMS: atom_id res chain seq x y z
N VAL A 1 27.14 -6.09 -10.33
CA VAL A 1 26.25 -5.43 -11.31
C VAL A 1 24.79 -5.43 -10.86
N LEU A 2 24.13 -6.57 -10.67
CA LEU A 2 22.70 -6.65 -10.30
C LEU A 2 22.31 -5.88 -9.03
N LYS A 3 23.14 -5.92 -7.97
CA LYS A 3 22.92 -5.12 -6.75
C LYS A 3 22.95 -3.61 -6.99
N ILE A 4 23.76 -3.14 -7.93
CA ILE A 4 23.84 -1.73 -8.33
C ILE A 4 22.57 -1.35 -9.11
N LEU A 5 22.10 -2.22 -10.00
CA LEU A 5 20.84 -2.04 -10.72
C LEU A 5 19.63 -1.96 -9.79
N GLN A 6 19.59 -2.77 -8.72
CA GLN A 6 18.55 -2.66 -7.68
C GLN A 6 18.60 -1.32 -6.92
N ALA A 7 19.80 -0.74 -6.74
CA ALA A 7 19.91 0.58 -6.14
C ALA A 7 19.36 1.66 -7.09
N PHE A 8 19.64 1.56 -8.38
CA PHE A 8 19.06 2.43 -9.40
C PHE A 8 17.52 2.31 -9.49
N GLU A 9 16.97 1.09 -9.40
CA GLU A 9 15.51 0.86 -9.29
C GLU A 9 14.91 1.65 -8.12
N LYS A 10 15.52 1.58 -6.92
CA LYS A 10 15.05 2.32 -5.74
C LYS A 10 15.14 3.84 -5.88
N LEU A 11 16.06 4.31 -6.72
CA LEU A 11 16.24 5.73 -7.04
C LEU A 11 15.37 6.19 -8.22
N ASN A 12 14.51 5.31 -8.77
CA ASN A 12 13.75 5.53 -9.99
C ASN A 12 14.63 5.98 -11.18
N PHE A 13 15.89 5.52 -11.22
CA PHE A 13 16.84 5.82 -12.28
C PHE A 13 17.00 4.62 -13.22
N ARG A 14 17.01 4.86 -14.54
CA ARG A 14 17.14 3.82 -15.56
C ARG A 14 18.51 3.92 -16.26
N PRO A 15 19.48 3.06 -15.93
CA PRO A 15 20.79 3.07 -16.55
C PRO A 15 20.79 2.26 -17.86
N VAL A 16 20.45 2.90 -18.98
CA VAL A 16 20.19 2.24 -20.27
C VAL A 16 21.40 1.44 -20.76
N GLU A 17 22.60 2.02 -20.78
CA GLU A 17 23.80 1.37 -21.29
C GLU A 17 24.20 0.15 -20.46
N LEU A 18 24.00 0.22 -19.13
CA LEU A 18 24.29 -0.89 -18.24
C LEU A 18 23.27 -2.04 -18.40
N LEU A 19 22.01 -1.70 -18.69
CA LEU A 19 20.95 -2.66 -18.98
C LEU A 19 21.19 -3.36 -20.32
N ASP A 20 21.64 -2.64 -21.36
CA ASP A 20 21.98 -3.21 -22.67
C ASP A 20 23.11 -4.23 -22.57
N VAL A 21 24.23 -3.87 -21.92
CA VAL A 21 25.38 -4.77 -21.74
C VAL A 21 24.98 -6.02 -20.94
N LEU A 22 24.16 -5.86 -19.90
CA LEU A 22 23.68 -6.98 -19.11
C LEU A 22 22.73 -7.87 -19.94
N ALA A 23 21.83 -7.28 -20.71
CA ALA A 23 20.90 -7.96 -21.58
C ALA A 23 21.60 -8.83 -22.63
N GLU A 24 22.61 -8.28 -23.32
CA GLU A 24 23.41 -9.03 -24.29
C GLU A 24 24.10 -10.23 -23.64
N ARG A 25 24.70 -10.03 -22.45
CA ARG A 25 25.41 -11.09 -21.74
C ARG A 25 24.49 -12.21 -21.27
N ILE A 26 23.29 -11.87 -20.79
CA ILE A 26 22.26 -12.86 -20.42
C ILE A 26 21.80 -13.66 -21.64
N ILE A 27 21.66 -13.03 -22.81
CA ILE A 27 21.25 -13.72 -24.03
C ILE A 27 22.36 -14.66 -24.53
N GLN A 28 23.62 -14.25 -24.42
CA GLN A 28 24.77 -15.05 -24.87
C GLN A 28 25.01 -16.29 -24.00
N ASP A 29 24.83 -16.16 -22.68
CA ASP A 29 25.15 -17.22 -21.73
C ASP A 29 24.11 -17.32 -20.59
N PRO A 30 22.88 -17.75 -20.91
CA PRO A 30 21.78 -17.76 -19.96
C PRO A 30 21.87 -18.87 -18.89
N GLU A 31 22.56 -19.97 -19.17
CA GLU A 31 22.61 -21.16 -18.30
C GLU A 31 23.57 -20.98 -17.11
N ASN A 32 24.56 -20.11 -17.23
CA ASN A 32 25.52 -19.83 -16.16
C ASN A 32 25.01 -18.81 -15.13
N LEU A 33 23.74 -18.38 -15.23
CA LEU A 33 23.16 -17.40 -14.31
C LEU A 33 22.70 -18.07 -13.01
N PRO A 34 23.27 -17.71 -11.84
CA PRO A 34 22.81 -18.25 -10.56
C PRO A 34 21.32 -17.97 -10.31
N ILE A 35 20.60 -18.89 -9.65
CA ILE A 35 19.15 -18.75 -9.37
C ILE A 35 18.80 -17.40 -8.73
N ASN A 36 19.58 -16.94 -7.76
CA ASN A 36 19.35 -15.65 -7.11
C ASN A 36 19.49 -14.48 -8.09
N ASP A 37 20.46 -14.56 -9.00
CA ASP A 37 20.73 -13.54 -10.00
C ASP A 37 19.69 -13.58 -11.13
N LEU A 38 19.18 -14.77 -11.47
CA LEU A 38 18.06 -14.99 -12.38
C LEU A 38 16.79 -14.28 -11.90
N LEU A 39 16.42 -14.43 -10.63
CA LEU A 39 15.23 -13.76 -10.07
C LEU A 39 15.37 -12.23 -10.07
N ILE A 40 16.57 -11.74 -9.74
CA ILE A 40 16.83 -10.30 -9.73
C ILE A 40 16.79 -9.74 -11.15
N ALA A 41 17.43 -10.43 -12.11
CA ALA A 41 17.43 -10.03 -13.51
C ALA A 41 16.00 -10.05 -14.09
N LEU A 42 15.23 -11.12 -13.85
CA LEU A 42 13.86 -11.23 -14.33
C LEU A 42 13.00 -10.07 -13.82
N ARG A 43 13.10 -9.73 -12.53
CA ARG A 43 12.40 -8.58 -11.96
C ARG A 43 12.83 -7.25 -12.58
N LEU A 44 14.13 -7.04 -12.77
CA LEU A 44 14.65 -5.80 -13.35
C LEU A 44 14.15 -5.62 -14.79
N PHE A 45 14.28 -6.64 -15.64
CA PHE A 45 13.85 -6.56 -17.03
C PHE A 45 12.32 -6.62 -17.21
N SER A 46 11.58 -7.21 -16.26
CA SER A 46 10.11 -7.18 -16.28
C SER A 46 9.55 -5.81 -15.90
N MET A 47 10.23 -5.07 -15.02
CA MET A 47 9.83 -3.74 -14.55
C MET A 47 10.39 -2.61 -15.43
N ALA A 48 11.54 -2.81 -16.09
CA ALA A 48 12.26 -1.75 -16.79
C ALA A 48 11.77 -1.44 -18.21
N ASN A 49 10.78 -2.16 -18.78
CA ASN A 49 10.34 -2.00 -20.18
C ASN A 49 11.52 -1.80 -21.14
N HIS A 50 12.50 -2.71 -21.10
CA HIS A 50 13.70 -2.63 -21.91
C HIS A 50 13.66 -3.66 -23.05
N ASP A 51 13.53 -3.14 -24.27
CA ASP A 51 13.70 -3.90 -25.51
C ASP A 51 15.06 -3.56 -26.12
N LEU A 52 15.83 -4.59 -26.48
CA LEU A 52 17.13 -4.47 -27.15
C LEU A 52 17.01 -3.85 -28.55
N LYS A 53 15.79 -3.75 -29.10
CA LYS A 53 15.55 -3.18 -30.43
C LYS A 53 15.30 -1.67 -30.43
N ASP A 54 15.02 -1.05 -29.28
CA ASP A 54 14.73 0.40 -29.20
C ASP A 54 16.00 1.22 -28.89
N ILE A 55 17.00 1.11 -29.76
CA ILE A 55 18.08 2.11 -29.83
C ILE A 55 17.50 3.34 -30.53
N LYS A 56 16.86 4.22 -29.75
CA LYS A 56 16.55 5.66 -29.98
C LYS A 56 15.11 5.99 -29.57
N THR A 57 14.91 6.33 -28.31
CA THR A 57 14.06 7.47 -27.91
C THR A 57 14.35 7.82 -26.47
N GLU A 58 14.94 8.99 -26.26
CA GLU A 58 15.00 9.64 -24.96
C GLU A 58 13.58 9.93 -24.44
N CYS A 59 13.39 9.62 -23.16
CA CYS A 59 12.47 10.29 -22.24
C CYS A 59 11.00 10.49 -22.69
N THR A 60 10.15 9.46 -22.50
CA THR A 60 8.84 9.65 -21.86
C THR A 60 8.44 8.38 -21.10
N VAL A 61 8.02 8.58 -19.85
CA VAL A 61 7.62 7.54 -18.89
C VAL A 61 6.24 7.02 -19.29
N ASN A 62 6.20 6.00 -20.15
CA ASN A 62 5.08 5.07 -20.23
C ASN A 62 5.60 3.67 -19.88
N LEU A 63 5.44 3.31 -18.60
CA LEU A 63 5.75 1.99 -18.02
C LEU A 63 4.80 0.87 -18.53
N ALA A 64 4.25 0.98 -19.73
CA ALA A 64 3.39 -0.01 -20.35
C ALA A 64 4.11 -0.80 -21.45
N ALA A 65 4.46 -2.05 -21.12
CA ALA A 65 4.81 -3.19 -21.98
C ALA A 65 6.06 -3.12 -22.88
N SER A 66 7.19 -3.64 -22.37
CA SER A 66 8.10 -4.51 -23.15
C SER A 66 8.26 -5.91 -22.50
N HIS A 67 7.18 -6.43 -21.89
CA HIS A 67 7.17 -7.76 -21.25
C HIS A 67 7.52 -8.93 -22.21
N ASP A 68 7.64 -8.65 -23.51
CA ASP A 68 7.98 -9.58 -24.57
C ASP A 68 9.42 -9.44 -25.08
N SER A 69 10.29 -8.72 -24.36
CA SER A 69 11.69 -8.58 -24.79
C SER A 69 12.40 -9.94 -24.82
N ARG A 70 13.35 -10.10 -25.75
CA ARG A 70 14.11 -11.35 -25.91
C ARG A 70 14.83 -11.75 -24.62
N VAL A 71 15.27 -10.78 -23.81
CA VAL A 71 15.90 -11.01 -22.51
C VAL A 71 14.89 -11.58 -21.51
N ALA A 72 13.69 -10.98 -21.42
CA ALA A 72 12.63 -11.46 -20.54
C ALA A 72 12.19 -12.89 -20.92
N GLN A 73 12.02 -13.16 -22.22
CA GLN A 73 11.72 -14.51 -22.72
C GLN A 73 12.82 -15.52 -22.36
N THR A 74 14.08 -15.13 -22.51
CA THR A 74 15.24 -15.98 -22.17
C THR A 74 15.25 -16.30 -20.67
N LEU A 75 15.06 -15.29 -19.81
CA LEU A 75 15.02 -15.45 -18.36
C LEU A 75 13.81 -16.31 -17.92
N LEU A 76 12.64 -16.14 -18.55
CA LEU A 76 11.47 -16.97 -18.29
C LEU A 76 11.72 -18.44 -18.65
N ARG A 77 12.37 -18.71 -19.79
CA ARG A 77 12.77 -20.08 -20.18
C ARG A 77 13.73 -20.70 -19.17
N VAL A 78 14.80 -19.98 -18.79
CA VAL A 78 15.77 -20.48 -17.80
C VAL A 78 15.09 -20.75 -16.46
N ALA A 79 14.19 -19.86 -16.02
CA ALA A 79 13.42 -20.07 -14.79
C ALA A 79 12.50 -21.30 -14.88
N GLN A 80 11.94 -21.59 -16.05
CA GLN A 80 11.15 -22.80 -16.28
C GLN A 80 12.01 -24.07 -16.17
N GLU A 81 13.21 -24.07 -16.77
CA GLU A 81 14.15 -25.19 -16.73
C GLU A 81 14.66 -25.50 -15.32
N HIS A 82 14.82 -24.46 -14.48
CA HIS A 82 15.29 -24.56 -13.10
C HIS A 82 14.16 -24.54 -12.07
N SER A 83 12.92 -24.74 -12.49
CA SER A 83 11.73 -24.52 -11.66
C SER A 83 11.68 -25.41 -10.41
N ASN A 84 12.25 -26.60 -10.48
CA ASN A 84 12.37 -27.54 -9.35
C ASN A 84 13.41 -27.10 -8.30
N GLN A 85 14.37 -26.24 -8.64
CA GLN A 85 15.44 -25.79 -7.73
C GLN A 85 15.02 -24.58 -6.88
N PHE A 86 13.86 -23.98 -7.14
CA PHE A 86 13.38 -22.86 -6.34
C PHE A 86 12.90 -23.30 -4.95
N ASP A 87 13.48 -22.67 -3.93
CA ASP A 87 12.94 -22.70 -2.58
C ASP A 87 11.65 -21.86 -2.46
N VAL A 88 10.97 -21.97 -1.33
CA VAL A 88 9.67 -21.30 -1.11
C VAL A 88 9.78 -19.77 -1.19
N LYS A 89 10.92 -19.20 -0.75
CA LYS A 89 11.18 -17.76 -0.81
C LYS A 89 11.36 -17.30 -2.26
N SER A 90 12.09 -18.06 -3.05
CA SER A 90 12.33 -17.84 -4.47
C SER A 90 11.03 -17.93 -5.26
N LEU A 91 10.20 -18.95 -4.99
CA LEU A 91 8.87 -19.09 -5.59
C LEU A 91 7.97 -17.89 -5.27
N ARG A 92 8.03 -17.34 -4.06
CA ARG A 92 7.28 -16.12 -3.70
C ARG A 92 7.73 -14.91 -4.50
N ILE A 93 9.04 -14.71 -4.65
CA ILE A 93 9.59 -13.60 -5.44
C ILE A 93 9.19 -13.76 -6.91
N LEU A 94 9.41 -14.95 -7.46
CA LEU A 94 9.10 -15.28 -8.85
C LEU A 94 7.61 -15.07 -9.15
N SER A 95 6.72 -15.59 -8.30
CA SER A 95 5.28 -15.43 -8.51
C SER A 95 4.84 -13.97 -8.49
N ARG A 96 5.38 -13.17 -7.56
CA ARG A 96 5.09 -11.73 -7.53
C ARG A 96 5.54 -11.05 -8.83
N THR A 97 6.75 -11.34 -9.29
CA THR A 97 7.28 -10.81 -10.55
C THR A 97 6.40 -11.22 -11.72
N LEU A 98 5.96 -12.48 -11.79
CA LEU A 98 5.10 -12.96 -12.85
C LEU A 98 3.71 -12.32 -12.81
N HIS A 99 3.12 -12.12 -11.64
CA HIS A 99 1.82 -11.45 -11.48
C HIS A 99 1.83 -10.04 -12.07
N GLU A 100 2.91 -9.29 -11.86
CA GLU A 100 3.11 -7.94 -12.42
C GLU A 100 3.32 -7.96 -13.96
N MET A 101 3.76 -9.09 -14.54
CA MET A 101 3.91 -9.26 -15.99
C MET A 101 2.57 -9.54 -16.67
N LYS A 102 2.11 -8.64 -17.55
CA LYS A 102 0.88 -8.81 -18.34
C LYS A 102 1.03 -9.71 -19.57
N SER A 103 2.25 -10.12 -19.92
CA SER A 103 2.53 -10.92 -21.12
C SER A 103 2.03 -12.36 -21.01
N SER A 104 1.59 -12.91 -22.15
CA SER A 104 1.28 -14.34 -22.30
C SER A 104 2.50 -15.24 -22.13
N ASN A 105 3.73 -14.73 -22.32
CA ASN A 105 4.98 -15.48 -22.15
C ASN A 105 5.20 -15.94 -20.71
N ALA A 106 4.60 -15.26 -19.73
CA ALA A 106 4.65 -15.65 -18.32
C ALA A 106 3.73 -16.83 -17.98
N GLN A 107 2.75 -17.17 -18.84
CA GLN A 107 1.72 -18.17 -18.54
C GLN A 107 2.27 -19.59 -18.33
N PRO A 108 3.18 -20.11 -19.17
CA PRO A 108 3.76 -21.44 -18.95
C PRO A 108 4.46 -21.57 -17.60
N LEU A 109 5.20 -20.54 -17.19
CA LEU A 109 5.90 -20.54 -15.91
C LEU A 109 4.93 -20.37 -14.72
N ARG A 110 3.87 -19.56 -14.87
CA ARG A 110 2.78 -19.48 -13.88
C ARG A 110 2.16 -20.86 -13.64
N GLU A 111 1.90 -21.61 -14.72
CA GLU A 111 1.34 -22.95 -14.65
C GLU A 111 2.33 -23.98 -14.08
N ALA A 112 3.60 -23.90 -14.44
CA ALA A 112 4.64 -24.75 -13.86
C ALA A 112 4.77 -24.55 -12.34
N ILE A 113 4.77 -23.30 -11.88
CA ILE A 113 4.75 -22.97 -10.44
C ILE A 113 3.48 -23.53 -9.80
N ARG A 114 2.32 -23.40 -10.44
CA ARG A 114 1.06 -23.97 -9.94
C ARG A 114 1.15 -25.47 -9.69
N LEU A 115 1.69 -26.23 -10.65
CA LEU A 115 1.86 -27.68 -10.54
C LEU A 115 2.88 -28.07 -9.47
N LEU A 116 4.02 -27.38 -9.40
CA LEU A 116 5.02 -27.59 -8.35
C LEU A 116 4.46 -27.32 -6.94
N LEU A 117 3.60 -26.30 -6.81
CA LEU A 117 2.94 -26.01 -5.54
C LEU A 117 1.93 -27.10 -5.18
N LEU A 118 1.14 -27.60 -6.14
CA LEU A 118 0.22 -28.71 -5.92
C LEU A 118 0.91 -29.96 -5.39
N ASP A 119 2.10 -30.26 -5.91
CA ASP A 119 2.90 -31.40 -5.49
C ASP A 119 3.48 -31.23 -4.07
N ARG A 120 3.88 -30.00 -3.70
CA ARG A 120 4.49 -29.68 -2.40
C ARG A 120 3.50 -29.51 -1.24
N ILE A 121 2.23 -29.18 -1.51
CA ILE A 121 1.22 -28.92 -0.46
C ILE A 121 0.98 -30.15 0.44
N PRO A 122 0.77 -31.37 -0.09
CA PRO A 122 0.53 -32.55 0.74
C PRO A 122 1.67 -32.87 1.71
N GLU A 123 2.92 -32.69 1.28
CA GLU A 123 4.13 -33.05 2.03
C GLU A 123 4.54 -32.01 3.08
N THR A 124 4.07 -30.77 2.96
CA THR A 124 4.46 -29.69 3.87
C THR A 124 3.73 -29.79 5.22
N SER A 125 4.47 -29.95 6.31
CA SER A 125 3.95 -29.93 7.70
C SER A 125 4.10 -28.57 8.40
N ASN A 126 4.76 -27.60 7.77
CA ASN A 126 5.07 -26.31 8.38
C ASN A 126 4.06 -25.22 7.97
N VAL A 127 3.34 -24.65 8.95
CA VAL A 127 2.30 -23.63 8.74
C VAL A 127 2.86 -22.31 8.19
N ALA A 128 4.04 -21.87 8.65
CA ALA A 128 4.71 -20.70 8.12
C ALA A 128 5.12 -20.87 6.64
N THR A 129 5.47 -22.10 6.26
CA THR A 129 5.74 -22.46 4.86
C THR A 129 4.46 -22.40 4.05
N LEU A 130 3.38 -23.03 4.50
CA LEU A 130 2.07 -23.02 3.82
C LEU A 130 1.49 -21.61 3.65
N THR A 131 1.60 -20.75 4.66
CA THR A 131 1.19 -19.33 4.57
C THR A 131 2.08 -18.56 3.59
N THR A 132 3.38 -18.83 3.53
CA THR A 132 4.26 -18.27 2.49
C THR A 132 3.87 -18.74 1.09
N LEU A 133 3.44 -19.99 0.94
CA LEU A 133 2.91 -20.50 -0.34
C LEU A 133 1.60 -19.82 -0.72
N MET A 134 0.70 -19.53 0.24
CA MET A 134 -0.49 -18.70 -0.04
C MET A 134 -0.10 -17.32 -0.60
N HIS A 135 0.97 -16.72 -0.08
CA HIS A 135 1.50 -15.48 -0.64
C HIS A 135 2.05 -15.63 -2.07
N ALA A 136 2.67 -16.77 -2.38
CA ALA A 136 3.13 -17.08 -3.72
C ALA A 136 1.97 -17.39 -4.68
N VAL A 137 0.91 -18.06 -4.24
CA VAL A 137 -0.25 -18.41 -5.08
C VAL A 137 -1.06 -17.18 -5.49
N GLY A 138 -1.29 -16.25 -4.57
CA GLY A 138 -2.02 -15.01 -4.87
C GLY A 138 -3.52 -15.19 -5.16
N GLU A 139 -4.20 -14.07 -5.35
CA GLU A 139 -5.65 -14.00 -5.50
C GLU A 139 -6.14 -14.49 -6.88
N ASP A 140 -5.34 -14.43 -7.94
CA ASP A 140 -5.82 -14.84 -9.27
C ASP A 140 -5.81 -16.35 -9.50
N SER A 141 -5.33 -17.13 -8.53
CA SER A 141 -5.17 -18.57 -8.67
C SER A 141 -6.50 -19.34 -8.67
N PRO A 142 -6.53 -20.55 -9.28
CA PRO A 142 -7.73 -21.38 -9.29
C PRO A 142 -8.26 -21.67 -7.88
N LEU A 143 -9.59 -21.61 -7.73
CA LEU A 143 -10.26 -21.80 -6.44
C LEU A 143 -9.89 -23.12 -5.76
N GLU A 144 -9.68 -24.18 -6.54
CA GLU A 144 -9.31 -25.50 -6.03
C GLU A 144 -7.96 -25.49 -5.31
N LEU A 145 -6.94 -24.85 -5.89
CA LEU A 145 -5.62 -24.71 -5.27
C LEU A 145 -5.70 -23.92 -3.96
N LYS A 146 -6.49 -22.83 -3.95
CA LYS A 146 -6.71 -22.03 -2.74
C LYS A 146 -7.36 -22.84 -1.63
N LYS A 147 -8.36 -23.65 -1.96
CA LYS A 147 -9.05 -24.54 -1.02
C LYS A 147 -8.11 -25.59 -0.46
N GLN A 148 -7.30 -26.25 -1.31
CA GLN A 148 -6.34 -27.26 -0.88
C GLN A 148 -5.31 -26.69 0.09
N LEU A 149 -4.77 -25.49 -0.17
CA LEU A 149 -3.89 -24.78 0.76
C LEU A 149 -4.58 -24.52 2.11
N ALA A 150 -5.79 -23.95 2.08
CA ALA A 150 -6.52 -23.63 3.32
C ALA A 150 -6.90 -24.89 4.11
N SER A 151 -7.33 -25.96 3.45
CA SER A 151 -7.64 -27.24 4.08
C SER A 151 -6.39 -27.91 4.66
N LYS A 152 -5.25 -27.83 3.97
CA LYS A 152 -3.98 -28.33 4.52
C LYS A 152 -3.56 -27.56 5.76
N VAL A 153 -3.62 -26.23 5.73
CA VAL A 153 -3.36 -25.39 6.91
C VAL A 153 -4.32 -25.72 8.05
N PHE A 154 -5.61 -25.91 7.75
CA PHE A 154 -6.62 -26.28 8.73
C PHE A 154 -6.35 -27.66 9.36
N SER A 155 -5.85 -28.64 8.59
CA SER A 155 -5.50 -29.95 9.13
C SER A 155 -4.41 -29.92 10.21
N LEU A 156 -3.60 -28.85 10.22
CA LEU A 156 -2.52 -28.62 11.19
C LEU A 156 -2.94 -27.69 12.35
N SER A 157 -4.22 -27.34 12.46
CA SER A 157 -4.70 -26.31 13.40
C SER A 157 -4.41 -26.64 14.87
N SER A 158 -4.28 -27.92 15.22
CA SER A 158 -3.92 -28.35 16.58
C SER A 158 -2.48 -28.01 16.97
N GLU A 159 -1.61 -27.76 15.99
CA GLU A 159 -0.17 -27.53 16.19
C GLU A 159 0.21 -26.03 16.09
N PHE A 160 -0.78 -25.15 15.94
CA PHE A 160 -0.53 -23.72 15.73
C PHE A 160 0.12 -23.06 16.94
N THR A 161 1.18 -22.30 16.67
CA THR A 161 1.74 -21.33 17.61
C THR A 161 0.87 -20.05 17.66
N SER A 162 1.06 -19.19 18.66
CA SER A 162 0.38 -17.88 18.69
C SER A 162 0.63 -17.08 17.42
N ALA A 163 1.85 -17.11 16.87
CA ALA A 163 2.18 -16.41 15.63
C ALA A 163 1.43 -16.96 14.41
N ASP A 164 1.18 -18.27 14.35
CA ASP A 164 0.48 -18.91 13.23
C ASP A 164 -0.98 -18.42 13.12
N HIS A 165 -1.67 -18.25 14.26
CA HIS A 165 -3.04 -17.73 14.28
C HIS A 165 -3.15 -16.34 13.62
N PHE A 166 -2.10 -15.52 13.71
CA PHE A 166 -2.01 -14.23 13.03
C PHE A 166 -1.71 -14.38 11.52
N TYR A 167 -0.69 -15.18 11.16
CA TYR A 167 -0.25 -15.30 9.77
C TYR A 167 -1.31 -15.94 8.85
N VAL A 168 -2.17 -16.79 9.40
CA VAL A 168 -3.29 -17.39 8.65
C VAL A 168 -4.26 -16.34 8.10
N PHE A 169 -4.56 -15.26 8.84
CA PHE A 169 -5.41 -14.18 8.33
C PHE A 169 -4.78 -13.52 7.11
N SER A 170 -3.47 -13.22 7.17
CA SER A 170 -2.74 -12.60 6.08
C SER A 170 -2.66 -13.52 4.86
N GLY A 171 -2.42 -14.82 5.07
CA GLY A 171 -2.38 -15.82 4.00
C GLY A 171 -3.72 -15.95 3.27
N LEU A 172 -4.82 -16.09 4.02
CA LEU A 172 -6.17 -16.22 3.45
C LEU A 172 -6.62 -14.95 2.71
N ALA A 173 -6.29 -13.77 3.24
CA ALA A 173 -6.55 -12.50 2.56
C ALA A 173 -5.77 -12.38 1.25
N ASN A 174 -4.51 -12.80 1.22
CA ASN A 174 -3.68 -12.74 0.01
C ASN A 174 -4.21 -13.63 -1.13
N ILE A 175 -4.86 -14.76 -0.80
CA ILE A 175 -5.50 -15.62 -1.80
C ILE A 175 -6.99 -15.29 -1.99
N GLY A 176 -7.53 -14.28 -1.31
CA GLY A 176 -8.93 -13.88 -1.41
C GLY A 176 -9.92 -15.00 -1.03
N LEU A 177 -9.57 -15.86 -0.06
CA LEU A 177 -10.39 -17.01 0.32
C LEU A 177 -10.99 -16.83 1.72
N ASN A 178 -12.32 -16.86 1.81
CA ASN A 178 -13.04 -16.93 3.08
C ASN A 178 -13.20 -18.39 3.53
N HIS A 179 -12.22 -18.91 4.28
CA HIS A 179 -12.27 -20.26 4.85
C HIS A 179 -12.77 -20.23 6.30
N THR A 180 -14.09 -20.16 6.49
CA THR A 180 -14.74 -19.94 7.78
C THR A 180 -14.25 -20.85 8.92
N PRO A 181 -14.12 -22.19 8.77
CA PRO A 181 -13.69 -23.04 9.88
C PRO A 181 -12.28 -22.70 10.41
N LEU A 182 -11.39 -22.30 9.50
CA LEU A 182 -10.01 -21.94 9.82
C LEU A 182 -9.96 -20.57 10.47
N LEU A 183 -10.69 -19.60 9.90
CA LEU A 183 -10.82 -18.25 10.46
C LEU A 183 -11.48 -18.28 11.84
N ASP A 184 -12.49 -19.12 12.08
CA ASP A 184 -13.12 -19.27 13.39
C ASP A 184 -12.15 -19.83 14.43
N THR A 185 -11.36 -20.84 14.04
CA THR A 185 -10.33 -21.43 14.91
C THR A 185 -9.28 -20.39 15.30
N CYS A 186 -8.76 -19.64 14.33
CA CYS A 186 -7.79 -18.57 14.59
C CYS A 186 -8.40 -17.41 15.39
N SER A 187 -9.65 -17.03 15.08
CA SER A 187 -10.36 -15.95 15.78
C SER A 187 -10.55 -16.25 17.26
N LYS A 188 -10.93 -17.48 17.59
CA LYS A 188 -11.10 -17.90 19.00
C LYS A 188 -9.79 -17.77 19.76
N LYS A 189 -8.70 -18.33 19.21
CA LYS A 189 -7.38 -18.31 19.86
C LYS A 189 -6.79 -16.91 19.97
N LEU A 190 -7.01 -16.07 18.97
CA LEU A 190 -6.57 -14.67 19.00
C LEU A 190 -7.35 -13.86 20.04
N ALA A 191 -8.67 -14.06 20.13
CA ALA A 191 -9.52 -13.39 21.12
C ALA A 191 -9.19 -13.78 22.58
N GLU A 192 -8.71 -15.00 22.82
CA GLU A 192 -8.25 -15.48 24.14
C GLU A 192 -6.93 -14.82 24.57
N ASN A 193 -6.05 -14.46 23.63
CA ASN A 193 -4.66 -14.05 23.90
C ASN A 193 -4.32 -12.68 23.30
N LEU A 194 -5.25 -11.73 23.34
CA LEU A 194 -5.07 -10.42 22.68
C LEU A 194 -3.85 -9.62 23.14
N HIS A 195 -3.43 -9.82 24.39
CA HIS A 195 -2.28 -9.16 24.99
C HIS A 195 -0.93 -9.58 24.38
N ASP A 196 -0.87 -10.74 23.70
CA ASP A 196 0.34 -11.22 23.03
C ASP A 196 0.60 -10.53 21.68
N TYR A 197 -0.37 -9.77 21.18
CA TYR A 197 -0.30 -9.13 19.87
C TYR A 197 -0.15 -7.63 19.99
N SER A 198 0.76 -7.07 19.22
CA SER A 198 0.82 -5.62 19.02
C SER A 198 -0.47 -5.13 18.35
N PHE A 199 -0.82 -3.87 18.59
CA PHE A 199 -1.96 -3.26 17.91
C PHE A 199 -1.85 -3.35 16.40
N THR A 200 -0.68 -3.12 15.81
CA THR A 200 -0.46 -3.25 14.36
C THR A 200 -0.84 -4.62 13.83
N GLN A 201 -0.58 -5.69 14.60
CA GLN A 201 -1.02 -7.03 14.25
C GLN A 201 -2.55 -7.15 14.35
N LEU A 202 -3.18 -6.67 15.42
CA LEU A 202 -4.64 -6.67 15.56
C LEU A 202 -5.34 -5.89 14.44
N LEU A 203 -4.76 -4.76 14.02
CA LEU A 203 -5.25 -3.98 12.89
C LEU A 203 -5.14 -4.71 11.56
N THR A 204 -4.01 -5.40 11.36
CA THR A 204 -3.81 -6.23 10.18
C THR A 204 -4.85 -7.35 10.14
N VAL A 205 -5.19 -7.96 11.28
CA VAL A 205 -6.27 -8.96 11.36
C VAL A 205 -7.62 -8.38 10.96
N LEU A 206 -8.00 -7.20 11.49
CA LEU A 206 -9.27 -6.54 11.11
C LEU A 206 -9.32 -6.24 9.62
N LYS A 207 -8.21 -5.74 9.05
CA LYS A 207 -8.08 -5.49 7.62
C LYS A 207 -8.25 -6.78 6.81
N CYS A 208 -7.55 -7.85 7.16
CA CYS A 208 -7.69 -9.14 6.49
C CYS A 208 -9.12 -9.69 6.57
N CYS A 209 -9.79 -9.57 7.74
CA CYS A 209 -11.20 -9.95 7.89
C CYS A 209 -12.09 -9.19 6.91
N HIS A 210 -11.86 -7.88 6.74
CA HIS A 210 -12.60 -7.06 5.78
C HIS A 210 -12.37 -7.53 4.34
N GLU A 211 -11.11 -7.76 3.95
CA GLU A 211 -10.72 -8.19 2.59
C GLU A 211 -11.40 -9.50 2.20
N VAL A 212 -11.44 -10.50 3.10
CA VAL A 212 -12.12 -11.79 2.83
C VAL A 212 -13.61 -11.79 3.18
N LYS A 213 -14.18 -10.64 3.56
CA LYS A 213 -15.59 -10.50 3.99
C LYS A 213 -15.97 -11.42 5.17
N TYR A 214 -15.01 -11.71 6.04
CA TYR A 214 -15.23 -12.50 7.25
C TYR A 214 -15.71 -11.62 8.40
N ARG A 215 -16.71 -12.11 9.14
CA ARG A 215 -17.32 -11.40 10.26
C ARG A 215 -17.39 -12.31 11.48
N ASN A 216 -16.63 -11.97 12.51
CA ASN A 216 -16.67 -12.65 13.79
C ASN A 216 -16.92 -11.64 14.89
N TYR A 217 -18.14 -11.68 15.44
CA TYR A 217 -18.55 -10.74 16.48
C TYR A 217 -17.67 -10.83 17.71
N THR A 218 -17.40 -12.05 18.19
CA THR A 218 -16.60 -12.29 19.38
C THR A 218 -15.21 -11.69 19.22
N LEU A 219 -14.51 -12.01 18.12
CA LEU A 219 -13.20 -11.45 17.81
C LEU A 219 -13.21 -9.92 17.80
N PHE A 220 -14.14 -9.31 17.05
CA PHE A 220 -14.20 -7.86 16.90
C PHE A 220 -14.52 -7.17 18.23
N SER A 221 -15.44 -7.74 19.01
CA SER A 221 -15.77 -7.22 20.35
C SER A 221 -14.59 -7.34 21.31
N SER A 222 -13.84 -8.45 21.28
CA SER A 222 -12.67 -8.64 22.13
C SER A 222 -11.54 -7.67 21.76
N ILE A 223 -11.23 -7.50 20.46
CA ILE A 223 -10.25 -6.51 19.99
C ILE A 223 -10.69 -5.11 20.41
N SER A 224 -11.95 -4.75 20.17
CA SER A 224 -12.47 -3.44 20.55
C SER A 224 -12.38 -3.18 22.06
N LYS A 225 -12.68 -4.19 22.88
CA LYS A 225 -12.58 -4.08 24.34
C LYS A 225 -11.13 -3.95 24.78
N HIS A 226 -10.23 -4.80 24.28
CA HIS A 226 -8.80 -4.72 24.59
C HIS A 226 -8.23 -3.35 24.22
N MET A 227 -8.62 -2.78 23.07
CA MET A 227 -8.21 -1.43 22.66
C MET A 227 -8.77 -0.35 23.60
N ALA A 228 -10.04 -0.44 24.00
CA ALA A 228 -10.64 0.49 24.95
C ALA A 228 -9.95 0.42 26.32
N ASP A 229 -9.76 -0.78 26.87
CA ASP A 229 -9.07 -1.01 28.14
C ASP A 229 -7.65 -0.44 28.11
N THR A 230 -6.93 -0.62 26.99
CA THR A 230 -5.58 -0.07 26.86
C THR A 230 -5.61 1.46 26.79
N ILE A 231 -6.60 2.06 26.13
CA ILE A 231 -6.77 3.52 26.08
C ILE A 231 -7.11 4.10 27.44
N ASP A 232 -7.94 3.42 28.21
CA ASP A 232 -8.25 3.83 29.58
C ASP A 232 -6.96 3.80 30.44
N THR A 233 -6.09 2.81 30.26
CA THR A 233 -4.76 2.81 30.91
C THR A 233 -3.79 3.86 30.36
N TRP A 234 -3.95 4.31 29.10
CA TRP A 234 -3.12 5.38 28.51
C TRP A 234 -3.46 6.76 29.05
N ARG A 235 -4.67 6.98 29.56
CA ARG A 235 -5.03 8.21 30.28
C ARG A 235 -4.21 8.37 31.56
N ASP A 236 -3.78 7.26 32.16
CA ASP A 236 -3.05 7.24 33.43
C ASP A 236 -1.52 7.18 33.25
N GLN A 237 -1.02 6.86 32.05
CA GLN A 237 0.42 6.75 31.75
C GLN A 237 0.78 7.46 30.44
N GLN A 238 1.24 8.71 30.55
CA GLN A 238 1.65 9.56 29.41
C GLN A 238 2.83 9.02 28.56
N GLU A 239 3.51 7.94 28.95
CA GLU A 239 4.78 7.50 28.33
C GLU A 239 4.66 6.60 27.08
N HIS A 240 3.49 6.03 26.75
CA HIS A 240 3.37 5.05 25.66
C HIS A 240 2.77 5.57 24.34
N LEU A 241 2.52 6.88 24.24
CA LEU A 241 1.97 7.53 23.04
C LEU A 241 2.86 7.38 21.79
N ASN A 242 4.08 6.88 21.89
CA ASN A 242 4.98 6.64 20.76
C ASN A 242 4.75 5.31 20.01
N GLN A 243 3.89 4.40 20.49
CA GLN A 243 3.75 3.08 19.87
C GLN A 243 2.95 3.08 18.55
N PHE A 244 2.03 4.03 18.36
CA PHE A 244 1.32 4.17 17.10
C PHE A 244 1.97 5.27 16.26
N ASP A 245 2.46 4.93 15.07
CA ASP A 245 2.73 5.96 14.09
C ASP A 245 1.42 6.55 13.53
N VAL A 246 1.49 7.79 13.06
CA VAL A 246 0.31 8.51 12.54
C VAL A 246 -0.25 7.85 11.27
N LYS A 247 0.56 7.06 10.57
CA LYS A 247 0.16 6.31 9.38
C LYS A 247 -0.76 5.14 9.75
N SER A 248 -0.48 4.45 10.85
CA SER A 248 -1.24 3.34 11.39
C SER A 248 -2.60 3.83 11.91
N LEU A 249 -2.63 4.98 12.58
CA LEU A 249 -3.88 5.64 12.99
C LEU A 249 -4.75 6.01 11.79
N ARG A 250 -4.14 6.49 10.69
CA ARG A 250 -4.86 6.78 9.44
C ARG A 250 -5.48 5.53 8.82
N ILE A 251 -4.71 4.44 8.73
CA ILE A 251 -5.20 3.17 8.18
C ILE A 251 -6.38 2.67 9.03
N LEU A 252 -6.21 2.68 10.35
CA LEU A 252 -7.22 2.24 11.29
C LEU A 252 -8.53 3.01 11.15
N SER A 253 -8.46 4.34 11.14
CA SER A 253 -9.65 5.17 11.02
C SER A 253 -10.38 4.92 9.70
N ARG A 254 -9.65 4.76 8.59
CA ARG A 254 -10.25 4.44 7.29
C ARG A 254 -10.96 3.08 7.30
N THR A 255 -10.30 2.05 7.81
CA THR A 255 -10.89 0.71 7.92
C THR A 255 -12.17 0.74 8.76
N LEU A 256 -12.17 1.47 9.89
CA LEU A 256 -13.34 1.57 10.75
C LEU A 256 -14.46 2.42 10.15
N HIS A 257 -14.13 3.44 9.36
CA HIS A 257 -15.14 4.21 8.64
C HIS A 257 -15.91 3.33 7.63
N GLU A 258 -15.21 2.42 6.95
CA GLU A 258 -15.82 1.47 6.01
C GLU A 258 -16.66 0.40 6.75
N MET A 259 -16.36 0.13 8.03
CA MET A 259 -17.15 -0.74 8.90
C MET A 259 -18.39 0.00 9.45
N LYS A 260 -19.49 -0.02 8.69
CA LYS A 260 -20.81 0.57 9.07
C LYS A 260 -21.46 -0.04 10.33
N SER A 261 -20.81 -0.97 11.03
CA SER A 261 -21.36 -1.58 12.25
C SER A 261 -21.28 -0.64 13.45
N SER A 262 -22.32 -0.62 14.29
CA SER A 262 -22.31 -0.01 15.63
C SER A 262 -21.19 -0.54 16.53
N ASN A 263 -20.73 -1.77 16.28
CA ASN A 263 -19.68 -2.43 17.05
C ASN A 263 -18.30 -1.80 16.91
N ALA A 264 -18.05 -1.02 15.85
CA ALA A 264 -16.80 -0.28 15.67
C ALA A 264 -16.80 1.06 16.42
N GLN A 265 -17.90 1.43 17.07
CA GLN A 265 -18.05 2.72 17.73
C GLN A 265 -17.12 2.94 18.92
N PRO A 266 -16.93 1.97 19.84
CA PRO A 266 -15.99 2.14 20.94
C PRO A 266 -14.57 2.37 20.41
N LEU A 267 -14.19 1.65 19.36
CA LEU A 267 -12.88 1.79 18.73
C LEU A 267 -12.71 3.12 17.97
N ARG A 268 -13.76 3.62 17.31
CA ARG A 268 -13.77 4.97 16.70
C ARG A 268 -13.57 6.05 17.76
N GLU A 269 -14.22 5.91 18.92
CA GLU A 269 -14.11 6.85 20.04
C GLU A 269 -12.73 6.82 20.70
N ALA A 270 -12.19 5.62 20.87
CA ALA A 270 -10.83 5.35 21.28
C ALA A 270 -9.77 6.11 20.43
N ILE A 271 -9.86 5.97 19.11
CA ILE A 271 -8.98 6.68 18.18
C ILE A 271 -9.18 8.18 18.26
N ARG A 272 -10.43 8.64 18.45
CA ARG A 272 -10.75 10.05 18.59
C ARG A 272 -10.01 10.68 19.77
N LEU A 273 -9.97 10.00 20.93
CA LEU A 273 -9.26 10.46 22.13
C LEU A 273 -7.74 10.50 21.89
N LEU A 274 -7.17 9.45 21.29
CA LEU A 274 -5.76 9.42 20.91
C LEU A 274 -5.35 10.57 19.97
N LEU A 275 -6.19 10.87 18.98
CA LEU A 275 -5.92 11.97 18.05
C LEU A 275 -6.00 13.32 18.75
N LEU A 276 -6.92 13.49 19.72
CA LEU A 276 -7.02 14.72 20.51
C LEU A 276 -5.74 15.02 21.28
N ASP A 277 -5.16 14.03 21.95
CA ASP A 277 -3.94 14.21 22.76
C ASP A 277 -2.71 14.55 21.90
N ARG A 278 -2.67 14.11 20.63
CA ARG A 278 -1.52 14.34 19.74
C ARG A 278 -1.52 15.67 19.00
N ILE A 279 -2.67 16.31 18.86
CA ILE A 279 -2.79 17.59 18.14
C ILE A 279 -1.92 18.68 18.78
N PRO A 280 -1.93 18.87 20.11
CA PRO A 280 -1.09 19.86 20.78
C PRO A 280 0.42 19.68 20.55
N GLU A 281 0.90 18.44 20.49
CA GLU A 281 2.33 18.09 20.41
C GLU A 281 2.90 18.12 18.99
N THR A 282 2.06 18.07 17.96
CA THR A 282 2.52 18.00 16.58
C THR A 282 3.03 19.35 16.08
N SER A 283 4.27 19.41 15.59
CA SER A 283 4.91 20.63 15.11
C SER A 283 5.06 20.74 13.59
N ASN A 284 4.75 19.68 12.83
CA ASN A 284 4.92 19.68 11.37
C ASN A 284 3.60 19.46 10.60
N VAL A 285 3.52 20.10 9.42
CA VAL A 285 2.32 20.12 8.57
C VAL A 285 2.00 18.75 7.93
N PRO A 286 2.98 17.96 7.45
CA PRO A 286 2.67 16.64 6.88
C PRO A 286 1.99 15.70 7.88
N THR A 287 2.44 15.71 9.14
CA THR A 287 1.81 14.92 10.22
C THR A 287 0.41 15.43 10.52
N LEU A 288 0.21 16.75 10.66
CA LEU A 288 -1.12 17.33 10.86
C LEU A 288 -2.09 17.02 9.72
N THR A 289 -1.61 17.03 8.47
CA THR A 289 -2.42 16.65 7.31
C THR A 289 -2.76 15.17 7.35
N THR A 290 -1.82 14.31 7.75
CA THR A 290 -2.07 12.87 7.91
C THR A 290 -3.11 12.62 9.01
N LEU A 291 -3.08 13.39 10.11
CA LEU A 291 -4.10 13.39 11.16
C LEU A 291 -5.47 13.86 10.63
N MET A 292 -5.52 14.92 9.82
CA MET A 292 -6.77 15.35 9.14
C MET A 292 -7.34 14.23 8.25
N HIS A 293 -6.48 13.49 7.55
CA HIS A 293 -6.91 12.33 6.79
C HIS A 293 -7.43 11.18 7.66
N ALA A 294 -6.87 10.99 8.86
CA ALA A 294 -7.36 10.03 9.83
C ALA A 294 -8.70 10.47 10.44
N VAL A 295 -8.90 11.75 10.76
CA VAL A 295 -10.14 12.24 11.37
C VAL A 295 -11.34 12.12 10.42
N GLY A 296 -11.18 12.46 9.14
CA GLY A 296 -12.24 12.33 8.15
C GLY A 296 -13.45 13.24 8.38
N LYS A 297 -14.44 13.14 7.48
CA LYS A 297 -15.59 14.05 7.40
C LYS A 297 -16.67 13.80 8.45
N ASP A 298 -16.78 12.61 9.02
CA ASP A 298 -17.84 12.29 9.98
C ASP A 298 -17.45 12.57 11.44
N SER A 299 -16.21 13.01 11.67
CA SER A 299 -15.74 13.33 13.01
C SER A 299 -16.42 14.57 13.61
N PRO A 300 -16.47 14.67 14.95
CA PRO A 300 -17.03 15.82 15.63
C PRO A 300 -16.40 17.14 15.20
N LEU A 301 -17.22 18.19 15.10
CA LEU A 301 -16.78 19.52 14.66
C LEU A 301 -15.65 20.09 15.53
N GLU A 302 -15.67 19.79 16.83
CA GLU A 302 -14.66 20.26 17.79
C GLU A 302 -13.25 19.77 17.42
N LEU A 303 -13.11 18.47 17.16
CA LEU A 303 -11.83 17.87 16.75
C LEU A 303 -11.29 18.49 15.46
N LYS A 304 -12.19 18.73 14.48
CA LYS A 304 -11.83 19.38 13.21
C LYS A 304 -11.33 20.80 13.42
N LYS A 305 -11.98 21.56 14.31
CA LYS A 305 -11.59 22.94 14.65
C LYS A 305 -10.24 22.97 15.36
N GLN A 306 -9.96 22.04 16.27
CA GLN A 306 -8.66 21.98 16.94
C GLN A 306 -7.51 21.69 15.96
N LEU A 307 -7.70 20.75 15.02
CA LEU A 307 -6.73 20.50 13.95
C LEU A 307 -6.46 21.74 13.10
N ALA A 308 -7.52 22.42 12.64
CA ALA A 308 -7.38 23.63 11.85
C ALA A 308 -6.73 24.77 12.65
N SER A 309 -7.09 24.94 13.91
CA SER A 309 -6.49 25.97 14.78
C SER A 309 -5.01 25.70 15.02
N LYS A 310 -4.60 24.44 15.17
CA LYS A 310 -3.19 24.05 15.31
C LYS A 310 -2.40 24.28 14.02
N VAL A 311 -2.95 23.95 12.86
CA VAL A 311 -2.31 24.27 11.57
C VAL A 311 -2.20 25.79 11.40
N PHE A 312 -3.23 26.54 11.79
CA PHE A 312 -3.22 27.99 11.73
C PHE A 312 -2.19 28.61 12.67
N SER A 313 -2.00 28.09 13.89
CA SER A 313 -0.96 28.60 14.79
C SER A 313 0.46 28.35 14.29
N LEU A 314 0.66 27.31 13.48
CA LEU A 314 1.93 27.04 12.81
C LEU A 314 2.12 27.83 11.51
N SER A 315 1.11 28.54 11.01
CA SER A 315 1.19 29.29 9.75
C SER A 315 2.12 30.52 9.79
N SER A 316 2.61 30.86 10.98
CA SER A 316 3.72 31.81 11.18
C SER A 316 5.09 31.21 10.85
N CYS A 317 5.20 29.89 10.68
CA CYS A 317 6.38 29.21 10.18
C CYS A 317 6.36 29.18 8.64
N GLU A 318 7.51 29.31 7.98
CA GLU A 318 7.60 29.25 6.51
C GLU A 318 7.18 27.87 5.99
N PHE A 319 5.94 27.75 5.54
CA PHE A 319 5.42 26.57 4.86
C PHE A 319 5.90 26.51 3.41
N THR A 320 6.27 25.31 2.95
CA THR A 320 6.60 25.09 1.54
C THR A 320 5.36 25.18 0.65
N SER A 321 5.53 25.31 -0.67
CA SER A 321 4.41 25.22 -1.62
C SER A 321 3.67 23.88 -1.49
N ALA A 322 4.38 22.77 -1.25
CA ALA A 322 3.79 21.46 -1.01
C ALA A 322 2.92 21.42 0.26
N ASP A 323 3.34 22.07 1.35
CA ASP A 323 2.59 22.13 2.61
C ASP A 323 1.22 22.80 2.44
N HIS A 324 1.15 23.89 1.67
CA HIS A 324 -0.11 24.57 1.39
C HIS A 324 -1.10 23.69 0.63
N PHE A 325 -0.62 22.88 -0.32
CA PHE A 325 -1.45 21.89 -1.00
C PHE A 325 -1.97 20.82 -0.03
N TYR A 326 -1.10 20.29 0.83
CA TYR A 326 -1.47 19.28 1.82
C TYR A 326 -2.50 19.80 2.82
N ILE A 327 -2.30 21.00 3.39
CA ILE A 327 -3.28 21.65 4.28
C ILE A 327 -4.63 21.81 3.58
N PHE A 328 -4.61 22.28 2.32
CA PHE A 328 -5.83 22.49 1.54
C PHE A 328 -6.63 21.19 1.37
N THR A 329 -5.95 20.11 0.97
CA THR A 329 -6.58 18.80 0.81
C THR A 329 -7.02 18.19 2.13
N GLY A 330 -6.27 18.40 3.22
CA GLY A 330 -6.61 17.94 4.56
C GLY A 330 -7.90 18.59 5.10
N LEU A 331 -8.05 19.92 4.93
CA LEU A 331 -9.26 20.65 5.31
C LEU A 331 -10.50 20.16 4.53
N ALA A 332 -10.34 19.87 3.25
CA ALA A 332 -11.40 19.29 2.43
C ALA A 332 -11.79 17.88 2.88
N ASN A 333 -10.80 17.05 3.21
CA ASN A 333 -11.03 15.68 3.72
C ASN A 333 -11.84 15.64 5.01
N ILE A 334 -11.60 16.59 5.93
CA ILE A 334 -12.42 16.71 7.15
C ILE A 334 -13.73 17.49 6.92
N GLY A 335 -13.96 18.01 5.72
CA GLY A 335 -15.13 18.80 5.35
C GLY A 335 -15.24 20.11 6.11
N LEU A 336 -14.11 20.71 6.51
CA LEU A 336 -14.09 21.95 7.30
C LEU A 336 -13.75 23.14 6.41
N LYS A 337 -14.68 24.09 6.30
CA LYS A 337 -14.43 25.39 5.68
C LYS A 337 -13.75 26.34 6.68
N HIS A 338 -12.42 26.29 6.73
CA HIS A 338 -11.63 27.23 7.54
C HIS A 338 -11.08 28.37 6.67
N THR A 339 -11.91 29.41 6.46
CA THR A 339 -11.64 30.49 5.50
C THR A 339 -10.24 31.13 5.63
N PRO A 340 -9.74 31.50 6.82
CA PRO A 340 -8.41 32.11 6.94
C PRO A 340 -7.26 31.23 6.41
N LEU A 341 -7.35 29.92 6.63
CA LEU A 341 -6.35 28.96 6.14
C LEU A 341 -6.51 28.73 4.64
N LEU A 342 -7.75 28.59 4.17
CA LEU A 342 -8.04 28.40 2.75
C LEU A 342 -7.59 29.62 1.94
N ASP A 343 -7.77 30.84 2.44
CA ASP A 343 -7.30 32.06 1.79
C ASP A 343 -5.77 32.12 1.73
N THR A 344 -5.10 31.81 2.84
CA THR A 344 -3.63 31.75 2.91
C THR A 344 -3.07 30.73 1.92
N CYS A 345 -3.61 29.51 1.92
CA CYS A 345 -3.20 28.45 1.00
C CYS A 345 -3.53 28.81 -0.45
N SER A 346 -4.69 29.40 -0.72
CA SER A 346 -5.10 29.82 -2.07
C SER A 346 -4.14 30.86 -2.65
N LYS A 347 -3.73 31.84 -1.85
CA LYS A 347 -2.74 32.84 -2.27
C LYS A 347 -1.41 32.17 -2.66
N LYS A 348 -0.90 31.29 -1.81
CA LYS A 348 0.38 30.59 -2.04
C LYS A 348 0.33 29.61 -3.21
N LEU A 349 -0.79 28.92 -3.41
CA LEU A 349 -1.04 28.08 -4.57
C LEU A 349 -1.04 28.91 -5.87
N ALA A 350 -1.73 30.05 -5.87
CA ALA A 350 -1.78 30.94 -7.03
C ALA A 350 -0.41 31.53 -7.40
N GLU A 351 0.45 31.82 -6.42
CA GLU A 351 1.82 32.30 -6.63
C GLU A 351 2.73 31.26 -7.29
N ASN A 352 2.49 29.96 -7.07
CA ASN A 352 3.41 28.87 -7.45
C ASN A 352 2.74 27.82 -8.37
N LEU A 353 1.80 28.22 -9.23
CA LEU A 353 1.02 27.27 -10.05
C LEU A 353 1.88 26.34 -10.94
N HIS A 354 3.04 26.82 -11.38
CA HIS A 354 3.98 26.07 -12.22
C HIS A 354 4.60 24.85 -11.52
N ASP A 355 4.58 24.80 -10.18
CA ASP A 355 5.09 23.66 -9.39
C ASP A 355 4.09 22.49 -9.32
N TYR A 356 2.87 22.66 -9.82
CA TYR A 356 1.79 21.69 -9.68
C TYR A 356 1.36 21.10 -11.02
N SER A 357 1.40 19.77 -11.13
CA SER A 357 0.75 19.05 -12.24
C SER A 357 -0.75 19.37 -12.33
N PHE A 358 -1.34 19.26 -13.52
CA PHE A 358 -2.79 19.41 -13.72
C PHE A 358 -3.64 18.51 -12.83
N SER A 359 -3.17 17.29 -12.52
CA SER A 359 -3.88 16.39 -11.60
C SER A 359 -4.00 16.99 -10.19
N LYS A 360 -2.95 17.69 -9.73
CA LYS A 360 -2.96 18.38 -8.43
C LYS A 360 -3.89 19.60 -8.48
N LEU A 361 -3.84 20.41 -9.54
CA LEU A 361 -4.74 21.55 -9.70
C LEU A 361 -6.22 21.13 -9.77
N LEU A 362 -6.53 20.03 -10.47
CA LEU A 362 -7.86 19.44 -10.48
C LEU A 362 -8.29 18.98 -9.07
N THR A 363 -7.36 18.44 -8.29
CA THR A 363 -7.61 18.06 -6.90
C THR A 363 -7.96 19.28 -6.05
N VAL A 364 -7.24 20.40 -6.19
CA VAL A 364 -7.56 21.66 -5.50
C VAL A 364 -8.97 22.13 -5.84
N LEU A 365 -9.37 22.10 -7.12
CA LEU A 365 -10.72 22.50 -7.53
C LEU A 365 -11.81 21.59 -6.94
N LYS A 366 -11.57 20.27 -6.89
CA LYS A 366 -12.47 19.32 -6.21
C LYS A 366 -12.59 19.65 -4.72
N CYS A 367 -11.48 19.92 -4.04
CA CYS A 367 -11.47 20.33 -2.64
C CYS A 367 -12.29 21.61 -2.42
N CYS A 368 -12.11 22.64 -3.27
CA CYS A 368 -12.91 23.87 -3.21
C CYS A 368 -14.42 23.60 -3.30
N HIS A 369 -14.81 22.70 -4.21
CA HIS A 369 -16.20 22.27 -4.34
C HIS A 369 -16.71 21.57 -3.08
N GLU A 370 -15.95 20.62 -2.54
CA GLU A 370 -16.31 19.84 -1.35
C GLU A 370 -16.59 20.69 -0.11
N VAL A 371 -15.76 21.72 0.14
CA VAL A 371 -15.93 22.64 1.28
C VAL A 371 -16.75 23.88 0.95
N LYS A 372 -17.34 23.97 -0.25
CA LYS A 372 -18.10 25.15 -0.72
C LYS A 372 -17.29 26.45 -0.56
N TYR A 373 -16.02 26.38 -0.93
CA TYR A 373 -15.08 27.50 -0.90
C TYR A 373 -14.97 28.11 -2.29
N ARG A 374 -15.04 29.45 -2.36
CA ARG A 374 -14.97 30.21 -3.61
C ARG A 374 -13.90 31.28 -3.44
N ASN A 375 -12.86 31.21 -4.25
CA ASN A 375 -11.80 32.20 -4.31
C ASN A 375 -11.58 32.57 -5.78
N TYR A 376 -12.03 33.77 -6.14
CA TYR A 376 -11.96 34.25 -7.52
C TYR A 376 -10.51 34.28 -8.03
N THR A 377 -9.59 34.80 -7.21
CA THR A 377 -8.17 34.94 -7.54
C THR A 377 -7.51 33.59 -7.83
N LEU A 378 -7.80 32.57 -7.01
CA LEU A 378 -7.29 31.22 -7.24
C LEU A 378 -7.83 30.62 -8.55
N PHE A 379 -9.14 30.74 -8.77
CA PHE A 379 -9.78 30.18 -9.96
C PHE A 379 -9.32 30.85 -11.26
N SER A 380 -9.21 32.18 -11.26
CA SER A 380 -8.72 32.93 -12.41
C SER A 380 -7.24 32.61 -12.69
N SER A 381 -6.41 32.45 -11.65
CA SER A 381 -5.00 32.09 -11.80
C SER A 381 -4.84 30.68 -12.38
N ILE A 382 -5.58 29.68 -11.89
CA ILE A 382 -5.58 28.31 -12.45
C ILE A 382 -6.03 28.33 -13.91
N SER A 383 -7.14 29.03 -14.21
CA SER A 383 -7.66 29.13 -15.57
C SER A 383 -6.65 29.75 -16.53
N LYS A 384 -5.96 30.81 -16.11
CA LYS A 384 -4.93 31.47 -16.90
C LYS A 384 -3.73 30.54 -17.14
N HIS A 385 -3.22 29.90 -16.10
CA HIS A 385 -2.10 28.96 -16.21
C HIS A 385 -2.40 27.79 -17.18
N MET A 386 -3.64 27.27 -17.14
CA MET A 386 -4.09 26.24 -18.10
C MET A 386 -4.12 26.77 -19.54
N ALA A 387 -4.63 27.99 -19.76
CA ALA A 387 -4.66 28.61 -21.08
C ALA A 387 -3.23 28.81 -21.63
N ASP A 388 -2.33 29.39 -20.83
CA ASP A 388 -0.93 29.62 -21.21
C ASP A 388 -0.20 28.31 -21.58
N THR A 389 -0.51 27.21 -20.88
CA THR A 389 0.07 25.89 -21.17
C THR A 389 -0.50 25.26 -22.45
N ILE A 390 -1.78 25.49 -22.77
CA ILE A 390 -2.40 25.02 -24.01
C ILE A 390 -1.82 25.76 -25.22
N ASP A 391 -1.60 27.07 -25.10
CA ASP A 391 -1.03 27.88 -26.17
C ASP A 391 0.43 27.50 -26.45
N THR A 392 1.24 27.27 -25.41
CA THR A 392 2.61 26.76 -25.60
C THR A 392 2.68 25.35 -26.21
N TRP A 393 1.70 24.48 -25.93
CA TRP A 393 1.58 23.18 -26.60
C TRP A 393 1.25 23.30 -28.10
N ARG A 394 0.50 24.35 -28.49
CA ARG A 394 0.17 24.63 -29.88
C ARG A 394 1.40 25.11 -30.66
N ASP A 395 2.23 25.93 -30.03
CA ASP A 395 3.43 26.50 -30.64
C ASP A 395 4.59 25.50 -30.78
N GLN A 396 4.58 24.40 -30.02
CA GLN A 396 5.57 23.31 -30.09
C GLN A 396 5.23 22.20 -31.11
N GLN A 397 4.06 22.26 -31.76
CA GLN A 397 3.63 21.31 -32.80
C GLN A 397 3.72 21.88 -34.22
N VAL A 398 4.36 23.05 -34.39
CA VAL A 398 4.75 23.67 -35.67
C VAL A 398 6.26 23.53 -35.81
#